data_AF-A0A127VJV3-F1
#
_entry.id   AF-A0A127VJV3-F1
#
_cell.length_a   1.000
_cell.length_b   1.000
_cell.length_c   1.000
_cell.angle_alpha   90.00
_cell.angle_beta   90.00
_cell.angle_gamma   90.00
#
_symmetry.space_group_name_H-M   'P 1'
#
loop_
_entity.id
_entity.type
_entity.pdbx_description
1 polymer ?
#
loop_
_entity_poly.entity_id
_entity_poly.type
_entity_poly.pdbx_seq_one_letter_code
_entity_poly.pdbx_strand_id
1 'polypeptide(L)'
;MKISPFWCGIFAICLFAACKKDNPAPLEIKPDPLLALGDSCSYQMDGKSYSFTHQNGFQIGNAQPNFRLDSFINGTSYYSGDKDSVMFSRGYDFNSKEYDAGINISFAKKYNKKEMEKNVLAFFTPKNGLDLFQPGNYSYPIDYQREHTQNGIAIDLYTSEHFSTYSKVSIGSPTAITLESQRQSRFEIIRCVKLTNGNYLLEAKFNTVVFDREEKVKKNVENGYLRLILY
;
A
#
# COMPACT_ATOMS: atom_id res chain seq x y z
N MET A 1 78.61 22.94 28.62
CA MET A 1 77.34 23.58 28.25
C MET A 1 77.09 24.75 29.19
N LYS A 2 77.23 25.98 28.67
CA LYS A 2 76.87 27.25 29.31
C LYS A 2 76.05 28.00 28.27
N ILE A 3 74.84 28.44 28.61
CA ILE A 3 74.28 29.74 28.22
C ILE A 3 73.28 30.14 29.31
N SER A 4 73.45 31.35 29.81
CA SER A 4 72.65 32.03 30.81
C SER A 4 71.44 32.76 30.19
N PRO A 5 70.50 33.25 31.00
CA PRO A 5 69.23 33.81 30.54
C PRO A 5 69.36 35.30 30.23
N PHE A 6 68.55 35.80 29.29
CA PHE A 6 67.85 37.09 29.32
C PHE A 6 67.28 37.33 27.92
N TRP A 7 66.04 37.79 27.82
CA TRP A 7 65.66 39.02 27.12
C TRP A 7 64.16 39.25 27.34
N CYS A 8 63.88 40.31 28.10
CA CYS A 8 62.58 40.96 28.24
C CYS A 8 62.11 41.51 26.89
N GLY A 9 60.80 41.62 26.69
CA GLY A 9 60.28 42.50 25.63
C GLY A 9 58.84 42.24 25.20
N ILE A 10 57.91 42.70 26.04
CA ILE A 10 56.58 43.27 25.72
C ILE A 10 56.15 43.19 24.25
N PHE A 11 55.06 42.49 23.94
CA PHE A 11 54.11 42.98 22.95
C PHE A 11 52.67 42.76 23.43
N ALA A 12 52.04 43.89 23.69
CA ALA A 12 50.67 44.05 24.10
C ALA A 12 49.72 43.66 22.96
N ILE A 13 48.55 43.14 23.37
CA ILE A 13 47.23 43.44 22.82
C ILE A 13 47.17 43.42 21.29
N CYS A 14 46.85 42.26 20.72
CA CYS A 14 46.20 42.20 19.43
C CYS A 14 45.06 41.17 19.45
N LEU A 15 43.86 41.73 19.58
CA LEU A 15 42.68 41.31 18.83
C LEU A 15 42.07 39.96 19.23
N PHE A 16 41.19 40.03 20.25
CA PHE A 16 39.91 39.34 20.20
C PHE A 16 39.13 39.83 18.97
N ALA A 17 39.53 39.37 17.78
CA ALA A 17 38.72 39.45 16.58
C ALA A 17 37.58 38.46 16.76
N ALA A 18 36.53 38.92 17.45
CA ALA A 18 35.22 38.30 17.42
C ALA A 18 34.75 38.26 15.96
N CYS A 19 35.02 37.14 15.29
CA CYS A 19 34.31 36.76 14.08
C CYS A 19 32.85 36.55 14.48
N LYS A 20 32.03 37.60 14.32
CA LYS A 20 30.60 37.41 14.08
C LYS A 20 30.49 36.67 12.76
N LYS A 21 30.55 35.35 12.83
CA LYS A 21 30.06 34.49 11.77
C LYS A 21 28.55 34.60 11.90
N ASP A 22 27.94 35.39 11.02
CA ASP A 22 26.50 35.33 10.76
C ASP A 22 26.21 33.91 10.26
N ASN A 23 26.07 32.98 11.20
CA ASN A 23 25.41 31.72 10.92
C ASN A 23 23.97 32.13 10.62
N PRO A 24 23.46 31.99 9.38
CA PRO A 24 22.03 32.07 9.19
C PRO A 24 21.42 31.07 10.18
N ALA A 25 20.45 31.56 10.99
CA ALA A 25 19.70 30.69 11.88
C ALA A 25 19.30 29.45 11.07
N PRO A 26 19.42 28.22 11.63
CA PRO A 26 18.99 27.03 10.92
C PRO A 26 17.58 27.30 10.41
N LEU A 27 17.39 27.21 9.09
CA LEU A 27 16.06 27.28 8.50
C LEU A 27 15.22 26.26 9.27
N GLU A 28 14.31 26.76 10.09
CA GLU A 28 13.39 25.93 10.85
C GLU A 28 12.47 25.29 9.81
N ILE A 29 12.85 24.10 9.34
CA ILE A 29 12.02 23.31 8.42
C ILE A 29 10.80 22.94 9.23
N LYS A 30 9.73 23.72 9.10
CA LYS A 30 8.44 23.36 9.67
C LYS A 30 8.06 22.01 9.08
N PRO A 31 7.84 20.97 9.91
CA PRO A 31 7.43 19.68 9.40
C PRO A 31 6.13 19.85 8.61
N ASP A 32 6.07 19.21 7.44
CA ASP A 32 4.87 19.19 6.62
C ASP A 32 3.70 18.68 7.47
N PRO A 33 2.64 19.47 7.69
CA PRO A 33 1.52 19.06 8.53
C PRO A 33 0.88 17.75 8.06
N LEU A 34 1.00 17.42 6.77
CA LEU A 34 0.50 16.17 6.21
C LEU A 34 1.33 14.95 6.61
N LEU A 35 2.63 15.11 6.86
CA LEU A 35 3.50 14.02 7.34
C LEU A 35 3.14 13.60 8.78
N ALA A 36 2.57 14.50 9.58
CA ALA A 36 2.16 14.21 10.95
C ALA A 36 0.88 13.35 11.05
N LEU A 37 0.13 13.20 9.95
CA LEU A 37 -1.15 12.50 9.97
C LEU A 37 -1.01 10.97 10.08
N GLY A 38 0.10 10.40 9.58
CA GLY A 38 0.34 8.95 9.57
C GLY A 38 -0.68 8.14 8.76
N ASP A 39 -0.51 6.82 8.74
CA ASP A 39 -1.44 5.90 8.08
C ASP A 39 -2.72 5.73 8.88
N SER A 40 -3.85 5.56 8.20
CA SER A 40 -5.10 5.24 8.89
C SER A 40 -6.09 4.54 7.98
N CYS A 41 -6.90 3.65 8.53
CA CYS A 41 -8.03 3.05 7.83
C CYS A 41 -9.23 3.00 8.77
N SER A 42 -10.43 3.28 8.25
CA SER A 42 -11.67 3.16 9.00
C SER A 42 -12.81 2.71 8.11
N TYR A 43 -13.78 1.99 8.68
CA TYR A 43 -15.02 1.61 8.00
C TYR A 43 -16.12 1.24 9.01
N GLN A 44 -17.33 1.04 8.52
CA GLN A 44 -18.47 0.53 9.28
C GLN A 44 -19.00 -0.75 8.65
N MET A 45 -19.35 -1.73 9.48
CA MET A 45 -19.97 -2.98 9.06
C MET A 45 -20.92 -3.44 10.18
N ASP A 46 -22.16 -3.79 9.83
CA ASP A 46 -23.22 -4.15 10.77
C ASP A 46 -23.45 -3.12 11.90
N GLY A 47 -23.33 -1.83 11.57
CA GLY A 47 -23.45 -0.73 12.54
C GLY A 47 -22.25 -0.58 13.50
N LYS A 48 -21.25 -1.48 13.46
CA LYS A 48 -20.02 -1.37 14.24
C LYS A 48 -18.97 -0.59 13.44
N SER A 49 -18.29 0.34 14.12
CA SER A 49 -17.17 1.10 13.55
C SER A 49 -15.84 0.42 13.84
N TYR A 50 -14.98 0.39 12.82
CA TYR A 50 -13.61 -0.10 12.89
C TYR A 50 -12.67 1.04 12.50
N SER A 51 -11.59 1.21 13.25
CA SER A 51 -10.60 2.27 13.01
C SER A 51 -9.21 1.81 13.40
N PHE A 52 -8.25 2.06 12.53
CA PHE A 52 -6.86 1.67 12.65
C PHE A 52 -5.98 2.86 12.33
N THR A 53 -4.97 3.09 13.16
CA THR A 53 -4.05 4.23 13.03
C THR A 53 -2.61 3.82 12.72
N HIS A 54 -2.39 2.54 12.48
CA HIS A 54 -1.07 1.97 12.21
C HIS A 54 -1.20 0.87 11.15
N GLN A 55 -0.37 0.96 10.11
CA GLN A 55 -0.17 -0.12 9.16
C GLN A 55 0.76 -1.16 9.81
N ASN A 56 0.33 -2.42 9.88
CA ASN A 56 1.09 -3.51 10.50
C ASN A 56 1.91 -4.31 9.49
N GLY A 57 1.48 -4.32 8.22
CA GLY A 57 2.07 -5.19 7.22
C GLY A 57 2.05 -4.59 5.82
N PHE A 58 3.02 -5.02 5.03
CA PHE A 58 3.18 -4.65 3.64
C PHE A 58 3.37 -5.91 2.80
N GLN A 59 2.63 -6.01 1.70
CA GLN A 59 2.65 -7.18 0.82
C GLN A 59 2.88 -6.74 -0.61
N ILE A 60 3.70 -7.51 -1.34
CA ILE A 60 3.84 -7.38 -2.78
C ILE A 60 3.52 -8.74 -3.40
N GLY A 61 2.62 -8.75 -4.40
CA GLY A 61 2.17 -9.94 -5.11
C GLY A 61 2.51 -9.91 -6.60
N ASN A 62 2.82 -11.07 -7.14
CA ASN A 62 2.93 -11.34 -8.57
C ASN A 62 2.09 -12.58 -8.84
N ALA A 63 1.21 -12.50 -9.82
CA ALA A 63 0.47 -13.64 -10.31
C ALA A 63 0.40 -13.63 -11.83
N GLN A 64 0.09 -14.79 -12.42
CA GLN A 64 -0.19 -14.87 -13.84
C GLN A 64 -1.59 -14.33 -14.11
N PRO A 65 -1.75 -13.31 -15.00
CA PRO A 65 -3.06 -12.82 -15.40
C PRO A 65 -3.84 -13.83 -16.23
N ASN A 66 -5.18 -13.75 -16.17
CA ASN A 66 -6.09 -14.61 -16.90
C ASN A 66 -5.77 -16.11 -16.71
N PHE A 67 -5.37 -16.48 -15.50
CA PHE A 67 -5.02 -17.84 -15.13
C PHE A 67 -6.26 -18.73 -15.21
N ARG A 68 -6.18 -19.85 -15.92
CA ARG A 68 -7.32 -20.77 -16.11
C ARG A 68 -6.86 -22.21 -16.14
N LEU A 69 -7.72 -23.09 -15.63
CA LEU A 69 -7.58 -24.54 -15.78
C LEU A 69 -8.10 -24.94 -17.16
N ASP A 70 -7.21 -25.39 -18.04
CA ASP A 70 -7.56 -25.81 -19.40
C ASP A 70 -8.05 -27.26 -19.45
N SER A 71 -7.40 -28.16 -18.71
CA SER A 71 -7.77 -29.57 -18.67
C SER A 71 -7.27 -30.28 -17.42
N PHE A 72 -7.91 -31.40 -17.10
CA PHE A 72 -7.51 -32.32 -16.03
C PHE A 72 -7.42 -33.74 -16.61
N ILE A 73 -6.21 -34.24 -16.78
CA ILE A 73 -5.94 -35.53 -17.43
C ILE A 73 -5.12 -36.39 -16.47
N ASN A 74 -5.63 -37.56 -16.10
CA ASN A 74 -4.95 -38.54 -15.25
C ASN A 74 -4.40 -37.94 -13.94
N GLY A 75 -5.18 -37.12 -13.25
CA GLY A 75 -4.75 -36.48 -12.00
C GLY A 75 -3.89 -35.23 -12.18
N THR A 76 -3.57 -34.84 -13.42
CA THR A 76 -2.72 -33.70 -13.73
C THR A 76 -3.55 -32.54 -14.27
N SER A 77 -3.41 -31.37 -13.65
CA SER A 77 -4.02 -30.11 -14.08
C SER A 77 -3.11 -29.36 -15.06
N TYR A 78 -3.67 -28.90 -16.17
CA TYR A 78 -2.99 -28.06 -17.16
C TYR A 78 -3.59 -26.66 -17.13
N TYR A 79 -2.72 -25.65 -17.11
CA TYR A 79 -3.13 -24.26 -16.96
C TYR A 79 -2.55 -23.38 -18.06
N SER A 80 -3.28 -22.32 -18.38
CA SER A 80 -2.80 -21.22 -19.21
C SER A 80 -3.14 -19.88 -18.60
N GLY A 81 -2.59 -18.84 -19.21
CA GLY A 81 -2.77 -17.44 -18.84
C GLY A 81 -1.83 -16.56 -19.66
N ASP A 82 -1.88 -15.25 -19.44
CA ASP A 82 -1.12 -14.30 -20.23
C ASP A 82 0.38 -14.43 -19.95
N LYS A 83 1.15 -14.85 -20.96
CA LYS A 83 2.60 -15.07 -20.80
C LYS A 83 3.42 -13.79 -20.80
N ASP A 84 2.92 -12.73 -21.43
CA ASP A 84 3.63 -11.46 -21.59
C ASP A 84 3.24 -10.42 -20.53
N SER A 85 2.38 -10.81 -19.59
CA SER A 85 1.83 -9.93 -18.56
C SER A 85 2.07 -10.50 -17.16
N VAL A 86 2.01 -9.63 -16.17
CA VAL A 86 2.05 -9.96 -14.75
C VAL A 86 0.95 -9.20 -14.04
N MET A 87 0.19 -9.88 -13.19
CA MET A 87 -0.69 -9.23 -12.22
C MET A 87 0.17 -8.84 -11.05
N PHE A 88 0.43 -7.55 -10.91
CA PHE A 88 1.16 -7.01 -9.77
C PHE A 88 0.17 -6.52 -8.73
N SER A 89 0.41 -6.85 -7.46
CA SER A 89 -0.35 -6.28 -6.36
C SER A 89 0.53 -5.68 -5.27
N ARG A 90 0.01 -4.61 -4.63
CA ARG A 90 0.61 -3.98 -3.45
C ARG A 90 -0.46 -3.92 -2.36
N GLY A 91 -0.24 -4.65 -1.27
CA GLY A 91 -1.18 -4.84 -0.16
C GLY A 91 -0.75 -4.12 1.10
N TYR A 92 -1.72 -3.53 1.80
CA TYR A 92 -1.53 -2.82 3.07
C TYR A 92 -2.45 -3.42 4.12
N ASP A 93 -1.84 -3.80 5.25
CA ASP A 93 -2.53 -4.48 6.33
C ASP A 93 -2.63 -3.56 7.55
N PHE A 94 -3.83 -3.48 8.12
CA PHE A 94 -4.14 -2.77 9.35
C PHE A 94 -4.82 -3.73 10.32
N ASN A 95 -4.39 -3.78 11.57
CA ASN A 95 -5.09 -4.53 12.63
C ASN A 95 -5.27 -3.68 13.90
N SER A 96 -6.24 -4.08 14.71
CA SER A 96 -6.36 -3.63 16.10
C SER A 96 -5.12 -4.05 16.89
N LYS A 97 -4.88 -3.40 18.04
CA LYS A 97 -3.73 -3.73 18.90
C LYS A 97 -3.82 -5.17 19.41
N GLU A 98 -5.05 -5.64 19.60
CA GLU A 98 -5.40 -6.96 20.09
C GLU A 98 -5.45 -8.02 18.97
N TYR A 99 -5.27 -7.61 17.70
CA TYR A 99 -5.36 -8.47 16.51
C TYR A 99 -6.69 -9.24 16.36
N ASP A 100 -7.75 -8.75 16.98
CA ASP A 100 -9.12 -9.30 16.89
C ASP A 100 -9.93 -8.70 15.72
N ALA A 101 -9.42 -7.63 15.12
CA ALA A 101 -9.99 -7.00 13.93
C ALA A 101 -8.88 -6.47 13.02
N GLY A 102 -9.12 -6.49 11.71
CA GLY A 102 -8.19 -5.99 10.72
C GLY A 102 -8.77 -5.93 9.31
N ILE A 103 -8.01 -5.30 8.44
CA ILE A 103 -8.32 -5.10 7.03
C ILE A 103 -7.03 -5.15 6.22
N ASN A 104 -7.03 -5.96 5.16
CA ASN A 104 -6.03 -5.92 4.10
C ASN A 104 -6.64 -5.26 2.87
N ILE A 105 -5.97 -4.24 2.34
CA ILE A 105 -6.35 -3.57 1.10
C ILE A 105 -5.25 -3.78 0.07
N SER A 106 -5.58 -4.49 -1.01
CA SER A 106 -4.68 -4.87 -2.09
C SER A 106 -5.01 -4.13 -3.37
N PHE A 107 -4.07 -3.31 -3.85
CA PHE A 107 -4.13 -2.64 -5.14
C PHE A 107 -3.56 -3.59 -6.19
N ALA A 108 -4.35 -4.00 -7.19
CA ALA A 108 -3.95 -4.99 -8.19
C ALA A 108 -4.11 -4.47 -9.62
N LYS A 109 -3.07 -4.63 -10.43
CA LYS A 109 -3.07 -4.21 -11.84
C LYS A 109 -2.22 -5.13 -12.71
N LYS A 110 -2.73 -5.44 -13.89
CA LYS A 110 -2.02 -6.13 -14.96
C LYS A 110 -1.06 -5.16 -15.64
N TYR A 111 0.18 -5.59 -15.78
CA TYR A 111 1.23 -4.89 -16.52
C TYR A 111 1.79 -5.79 -17.60
N ASN A 112 2.18 -5.21 -18.73
CA ASN A 112 3.03 -5.93 -19.66
C ASN A 112 4.44 -6.06 -19.06
N LYS A 113 5.12 -7.20 -19.23
CA LYS A 113 6.47 -7.43 -18.71
C LYS A 113 7.49 -6.38 -19.17
N LYS A 114 7.27 -5.72 -20.32
CA LYS A 114 8.12 -4.62 -20.81
C LYS A 114 8.05 -3.34 -19.95
N GLU A 115 6.96 -3.15 -19.23
CA GLU A 115 6.69 -2.03 -18.31
C GLU A 115 7.16 -2.32 -16.89
N MET A 116 7.65 -3.54 -16.67
CA MET A 116 8.14 -4.03 -15.40
C MET A 116 9.67 -4.12 -15.43
N GLU A 117 10.25 -4.15 -14.24
CA GLU A 117 11.63 -4.53 -13.98
C GLU A 117 11.65 -5.66 -12.98
N LYS A 118 12.75 -6.42 -12.94
CA LYS A 118 12.95 -7.44 -11.91
C LYS A 118 13.75 -6.83 -10.77
N ASN A 119 13.25 -6.93 -9.56
CA ASN A 119 14.02 -6.57 -8.38
C ASN A 119 15.06 -7.66 -8.04
N VAL A 120 15.85 -7.44 -6.99
CA VAL A 120 16.91 -8.34 -6.53
C VAL A 120 16.43 -9.76 -6.16
N LEU A 121 15.14 -9.93 -5.90
CA LEU A 121 14.49 -11.23 -5.62
C LEU A 121 13.83 -11.84 -6.87
N ALA A 122 14.18 -11.34 -8.06
CA ALA A 122 13.60 -11.72 -9.35
C ALA A 122 12.09 -11.47 -9.47
N PHE A 123 11.53 -10.63 -8.59
CA PHE A 123 10.13 -10.25 -8.59
C PHE A 123 9.87 -9.14 -9.59
N PHE A 124 8.77 -9.20 -10.35
CA PHE A 124 8.41 -8.11 -11.25
C PHE A 124 7.80 -6.96 -10.46
N THR A 125 8.38 -5.78 -10.60
CA THR A 125 7.87 -4.50 -10.08
C THR A 125 7.63 -3.53 -11.23
N PRO A 126 6.56 -2.71 -11.21
CA PRO A 126 6.33 -1.70 -12.24
C PRO A 126 7.42 -0.65 -12.24
N LYS A 127 7.91 -0.25 -13.42
CA LYS A 127 8.84 0.88 -13.56
C LYS A 127 8.23 2.19 -13.05
N ASN A 128 6.91 2.32 -13.16
CA ASN A 128 6.15 3.41 -12.54
C ASN A 128 5.27 2.86 -11.41
N GLY A 129 5.80 2.80 -10.19
CA GLY A 129 5.07 2.31 -9.02
C GLY A 129 3.84 3.14 -8.63
N LEU A 130 3.77 4.41 -9.06
CA LEU A 130 2.64 5.30 -8.76
C LEU A 130 1.44 5.09 -9.68
N ASP A 131 1.59 4.32 -10.75
CA ASP A 131 0.51 4.00 -11.69
C ASP A 131 -0.61 3.14 -11.06
N LEU A 132 -0.35 2.50 -9.91
CA LEU A 132 -1.39 1.83 -9.10
C LEU A 132 -2.24 2.79 -8.26
N PHE A 133 -1.78 4.04 -8.08
CA PHE A 133 -2.27 4.96 -7.06
C PHE A 133 -2.85 6.25 -7.64
N GLN A 134 -3.16 6.25 -8.93
CA GLN A 134 -3.70 7.42 -9.61
C GLN A 134 -5.10 7.77 -9.06
N PRO A 135 -5.41 9.05 -8.80
CA PRO A 135 -6.75 9.46 -8.42
C PRO A 135 -7.80 8.97 -9.43
N GLY A 136 -8.92 8.46 -8.92
CA GLY A 136 -9.97 7.90 -9.75
C GLY A 136 -10.74 6.77 -9.09
N ASN A 137 -11.70 6.21 -9.85
CA ASN A 137 -12.53 5.10 -9.41
C ASN A 137 -11.89 3.76 -9.80
N TYR A 138 -11.94 2.82 -8.88
CA TYR A 138 -11.43 1.46 -9.07
C TYR A 138 -12.54 0.45 -8.81
N SER A 139 -12.55 -0.62 -9.60
CA SER A 139 -13.45 -1.76 -9.45
C SER A 139 -12.96 -2.71 -8.35
N TYR A 140 -13.86 -3.57 -7.87
CA TYR A 140 -13.52 -4.70 -7.01
C TYR A 140 -13.42 -5.96 -7.85
N PRO A 141 -12.22 -6.53 -8.07
CA PRO A 141 -12.05 -7.76 -8.84
C PRO A 141 -12.65 -8.93 -8.07
N ILE A 142 -13.60 -9.64 -8.67
CA ILE A 142 -14.30 -10.77 -8.02
C ILE A 142 -13.44 -12.03 -7.94
N ASP A 143 -12.33 -12.07 -8.67
CA ASP A 143 -11.46 -13.24 -8.88
C ASP A 143 -10.00 -12.96 -8.50
N TYR A 144 -9.78 -11.99 -7.61
CA TYR A 144 -8.47 -11.74 -7.03
C TYR A 144 -7.95 -13.02 -6.34
N GLN A 145 -6.70 -13.41 -6.63
CA GLN A 145 -6.09 -14.68 -6.20
C GLN A 145 -6.64 -15.96 -6.88
N ARG A 146 -7.52 -15.83 -7.90
CA ARG A 146 -8.01 -16.94 -8.71
C ARG A 146 -7.57 -16.77 -10.17
N GLU A 147 -8.46 -16.30 -11.03
CA GLU A 147 -8.21 -16.15 -12.47
C GLU A 147 -7.49 -14.84 -12.83
N HIS A 148 -7.46 -13.84 -11.93
CA HIS A 148 -6.80 -12.55 -12.14
C HIS A 148 -7.23 -11.85 -13.44
N THR A 149 -8.52 -11.90 -13.77
CA THR A 149 -9.06 -11.32 -15.00
C THR A 149 -9.18 -9.80 -14.92
N GLN A 150 -9.32 -9.25 -13.71
CA GLN A 150 -9.64 -7.84 -13.48
C GLN A 150 -8.54 -7.09 -12.71
N ASN A 151 -8.32 -5.84 -13.09
CA ASN A 151 -7.60 -4.88 -12.26
C ASN A 151 -8.56 -4.33 -11.19
N GLY A 152 -8.02 -3.81 -10.09
CA GLY A 152 -8.84 -3.11 -9.11
C GLY A 152 -8.30 -3.20 -7.70
N ILE A 153 -9.20 -3.02 -6.74
CA ILE A 153 -8.89 -3.08 -5.31
C ILE A 153 -9.57 -4.30 -4.70
N ALA A 154 -8.79 -5.18 -4.09
CA ALA A 154 -9.31 -6.28 -3.31
C ALA A 154 -9.18 -5.97 -1.81
N ILE A 155 -10.25 -6.21 -1.07
CA ILE A 155 -10.30 -6.05 0.38
C ILE A 155 -10.59 -7.41 1.03
N ASP A 156 -9.79 -7.75 2.04
CA ASP A 156 -10.08 -8.79 3.05
C ASP A 156 -10.31 -8.11 4.40
N LEU A 157 -11.34 -8.55 5.12
CA LEU A 157 -11.66 -8.14 6.48
C LEU A 157 -11.49 -9.33 7.41
N TYR A 158 -10.80 -9.09 8.52
CA TYR A 158 -10.59 -10.07 9.59
C TYR A 158 -11.30 -9.51 10.82
N THR A 159 -12.34 -10.17 11.29
CA THR A 159 -13.01 -9.84 12.56
C THR A 159 -13.21 -11.14 13.33
N SER A 160 -14.31 -11.30 14.08
CA SER A 160 -14.75 -12.64 14.51
C SER A 160 -15.02 -13.59 13.35
N GLU A 161 -15.31 -13.01 12.17
CA GLU A 161 -15.52 -13.71 10.91
C GLU A 161 -14.61 -13.11 9.84
N HIS A 162 -14.33 -13.89 8.78
CA HIS A 162 -13.52 -13.47 7.64
C HIS A 162 -14.41 -13.15 6.45
N PHE A 163 -14.26 -11.94 5.90
CA PHE A 163 -15.00 -11.51 4.72
C PHE A 163 -14.07 -10.96 3.65
N SER A 164 -14.46 -11.04 2.38
CA SER A 164 -13.67 -10.48 1.29
C SER A 164 -14.53 -9.98 0.14
N THR A 165 -14.02 -9.04 -0.63
CA THR A 165 -14.69 -8.48 -1.82
C THR A 165 -14.65 -9.40 -3.05
N TYR A 166 -13.91 -10.51 -2.94
CA TYR A 166 -13.58 -11.42 -4.01
C TYR A 166 -13.78 -12.87 -3.57
N SER A 167 -13.78 -13.78 -4.53
CA SER A 167 -14.00 -15.19 -4.27
C SER A 167 -12.81 -15.84 -3.59
N LYS A 168 -13.07 -16.58 -2.51
CA LYS A 168 -12.12 -17.48 -1.85
C LYS A 168 -12.36 -18.95 -2.18
N VAL A 169 -13.36 -19.26 -3.01
CA VAL A 169 -13.59 -20.63 -3.46
C VAL A 169 -12.48 -21.07 -4.42
N SER A 170 -12.24 -22.39 -4.49
CA SER A 170 -11.17 -22.92 -5.33
C SER A 170 -11.39 -22.56 -6.81
N ILE A 171 -10.31 -22.44 -7.60
CA ILE A 171 -10.40 -22.17 -9.05
C ILE A 171 -11.17 -23.24 -9.84
N GLY A 172 -11.25 -24.47 -9.31
CA GLY A 172 -12.04 -25.55 -9.91
C GLY A 172 -13.53 -25.49 -9.57
N SER A 173 -13.95 -24.55 -8.73
CA SER A 173 -15.33 -24.39 -8.27
C SER A 173 -15.92 -23.10 -8.83
N PRO A 174 -17.18 -23.07 -9.29
CA PRO A 174 -17.81 -21.82 -9.69
C PRO A 174 -17.99 -20.91 -8.47
N THR A 175 -17.78 -19.60 -8.67
CA THR A 175 -18.11 -18.57 -7.69
C THR A 175 -19.55 -18.09 -7.88
N ALA A 176 -20.23 -17.80 -6.77
CA ALA A 176 -21.51 -17.10 -6.71
C ALA A 176 -21.34 -15.56 -6.73
N ILE A 177 -20.12 -15.05 -6.55
CA ILE A 177 -19.84 -13.61 -6.64
C ILE A 177 -19.79 -13.22 -8.12
N THR A 178 -20.60 -12.23 -8.49
CA THR A 178 -20.69 -11.71 -9.86
C THR A 178 -20.32 -10.23 -9.89
N LEU A 179 -20.11 -9.66 -11.08
CA LEU A 179 -19.92 -8.22 -11.22
C LEU A 179 -21.12 -7.42 -10.68
N GLU A 180 -22.34 -7.95 -10.85
CA GLU A 180 -23.55 -7.32 -10.31
C GLU A 180 -23.54 -7.30 -8.77
N SER A 181 -22.89 -8.27 -8.12
CA SER A 181 -22.72 -8.30 -6.67
C SER A 181 -21.92 -7.10 -6.14
N GLN A 182 -21.12 -6.46 -6.99
CA GLN A 182 -20.32 -5.27 -6.68
C GLN A 182 -20.85 -4.00 -7.37
N ARG A 183 -22.04 -4.01 -7.98
CA ARG A 183 -22.53 -2.88 -8.80
C ARG A 183 -22.64 -1.55 -8.05
N GLN A 184 -22.96 -1.60 -6.77
CA GLN A 184 -23.08 -0.42 -5.91
C GLN A 184 -21.81 -0.11 -5.13
N SER A 185 -20.80 -0.97 -5.24
CA SER A 185 -19.52 -0.81 -4.56
C SER A 185 -18.67 0.20 -5.29
N ARG A 186 -17.93 1.02 -4.54
CA ARG A 186 -17.00 2.02 -5.06
C ARG A 186 -15.73 2.04 -4.24
N PHE A 187 -14.59 2.10 -4.91
CA PHE A 187 -13.34 2.53 -4.32
C PHE A 187 -12.84 3.74 -5.09
N GLU A 188 -12.60 4.86 -4.41
CA GLU A 188 -12.16 6.10 -5.04
C GLU A 188 -10.89 6.59 -4.36
N ILE A 189 -9.78 6.63 -5.12
CA ILE A 189 -8.61 7.39 -4.69
C ILE A 189 -8.93 8.86 -4.94
N ILE A 190 -9.13 9.60 -3.85
CA ILE A 190 -9.50 11.02 -3.89
C ILE A 190 -8.27 11.92 -3.97
N ARG A 191 -7.11 11.42 -3.52
CA ARG A 191 -5.86 12.19 -3.51
C ARG A 191 -4.65 11.27 -3.57
N CYS A 192 -3.66 11.65 -4.37
CA CYS A 192 -2.30 11.12 -4.30
C CYS A 192 -1.35 12.29 -4.56
N VAL A 193 -0.67 12.79 -3.52
CA VAL A 193 0.19 13.99 -3.63
C VAL A 193 1.58 13.74 -3.07
N LYS A 194 2.59 14.30 -3.74
CA LYS A 194 3.96 14.24 -3.25
C LYS A 194 4.13 15.15 -2.03
N LEU A 195 4.76 14.61 -1.00
CA LEU A 195 5.11 15.29 0.24
C LEU A 195 6.50 15.91 0.14
N THR A 196 6.80 16.84 1.04
CA THR A 196 8.09 17.55 1.08
C THR A 196 9.31 16.62 1.23
N ASN A 197 9.14 15.47 1.87
CA ASN A 197 10.19 14.46 2.04
C ASN A 197 10.35 13.51 0.83
N GLY A 198 9.54 13.67 -0.22
CA GLY A 198 9.57 12.84 -1.42
C GLY A 198 8.59 11.67 -1.42
N ASN A 199 8.00 11.30 -0.28
CA ASN A 199 6.94 10.29 -0.18
C ASN A 199 5.63 10.80 -0.80
N TYR A 200 4.61 9.95 -0.86
CA TYR A 200 3.29 10.34 -1.35
C TYR A 200 2.21 10.09 -0.30
N LEU A 201 1.34 11.08 -0.09
CA LEU A 201 0.10 10.90 0.67
C LEU A 201 -0.98 10.42 -0.28
N LEU A 202 -1.49 9.21 -0.04
CA LEU A 202 -2.70 8.68 -0.66
C LEU A 202 -3.88 8.81 0.30
N GLU A 203 -5.00 9.30 -0.21
CA GLU A 203 -6.29 9.28 0.49
C GLU A 203 -7.33 8.65 -0.44
N ALA A 204 -8.16 7.77 0.12
CA ALA A 204 -9.22 7.09 -0.60
C ALA A 204 -10.48 6.95 0.25
N LYS A 205 -11.62 6.80 -0.43
CA LYS A 205 -12.92 6.47 0.17
C LYS A 205 -13.47 5.20 -0.44
N PHE A 206 -14.19 4.42 0.34
CA PHE A 206 -14.77 3.19 -0.16
C PHE A 206 -16.08 2.80 0.49
N ASN A 207 -16.91 2.11 -0.28
CA ASN A 207 -18.06 1.34 0.18
C ASN A 207 -18.11 0.07 -0.66
N THR A 208 -18.43 -1.07 -0.06
CA THR A 208 -18.40 -2.33 -0.79
C THR A 208 -19.30 -3.39 -0.15
N VAL A 209 -19.59 -4.43 -0.92
CA VAL A 209 -20.12 -5.69 -0.40
C VAL A 209 -18.97 -6.66 -0.20
N VAL A 210 -18.99 -7.38 0.91
CA VAL A 210 -18.04 -8.45 1.23
C VAL A 210 -18.77 -9.75 1.50
N PHE A 211 -18.10 -10.87 1.24
CA PHE A 211 -18.64 -12.22 1.28
C PHE A 211 -17.81 -13.10 2.21
N ASP A 212 -18.45 -14.02 2.91
CA ASP A 212 -17.75 -15.09 3.63
C ASP A 212 -17.05 -16.04 2.64
N ARG A 213 -16.26 -16.97 3.17
CA ARG A 213 -15.46 -17.89 2.36
C ARG A 213 -16.33 -18.79 1.47
N GLU A 214 -17.50 -19.17 1.97
CA GLU A 214 -18.48 -20.02 1.29
C GLU A 214 -19.41 -19.24 0.35
N GLU A 215 -19.30 -17.91 0.31
CA GLU A 215 -20.09 -17.00 -0.51
C GLU A 215 -21.60 -17.07 -0.23
N LYS A 216 -21.98 -17.38 1.01
CA LYS A 216 -23.36 -17.51 1.50
C LYS A 216 -23.80 -16.30 2.31
N VAL A 217 -22.87 -15.69 3.05
CA VAL A 217 -23.13 -14.51 3.86
C VAL A 217 -22.53 -13.31 3.15
N LYS A 218 -23.33 -12.24 3.02
CA LYS A 218 -22.90 -10.96 2.49
C LYS A 218 -23.10 -9.85 3.51
N LYS A 219 -22.14 -8.94 3.59
CA LYS A 219 -22.20 -7.76 4.45
C LYS A 219 -21.87 -6.49 3.68
N ASN A 220 -22.49 -5.40 4.07
CA ASN A 220 -22.18 -4.08 3.55
C ASN A 220 -21.09 -3.44 4.40
N VAL A 221 -20.09 -2.88 3.72
CA VAL A 221 -19.03 -2.07 4.29
C VAL A 221 -19.26 -0.64 3.83
N GLU A 222 -19.41 0.26 4.78
CA GLU A 222 -19.82 1.65 4.55
C GLU A 222 -18.84 2.62 5.20
N ASN A 223 -18.89 3.89 4.77
CA ASN A 223 -18.08 4.97 5.34
C ASN A 223 -16.58 4.65 5.40
N GLY A 224 -16.09 3.89 4.41
CA GLY A 224 -14.70 3.49 4.29
C GLY A 224 -13.81 4.69 3.98
N TYR A 225 -12.72 4.84 4.72
CA TYR A 225 -11.67 5.82 4.46
C TYR A 225 -10.30 5.17 4.66
N LEU A 226 -9.37 5.51 3.78
CA LEU A 226 -8.00 5.05 3.80
C LEU A 226 -7.06 6.24 3.62
N ARG A 227 -6.01 6.28 4.43
CA ARG A 227 -4.88 7.17 4.30
C ARG A 227 -3.59 6.36 4.39
N LEU A 228 -2.70 6.55 3.42
CA LEU A 228 -1.42 5.86 3.35
C LEU A 228 -0.31 6.85 2.99
N ILE A 229 0.83 6.71 3.66
CA ILE A 229 2.11 7.28 3.25
C ILE A 229 2.83 6.23 2.40
N LEU A 230 2.94 6.50 1.11
CA LEU A 230 3.63 5.66 0.15
C LEU A 230 5.12 6.04 0.12
N TYR A 231 5.96 5.06 0.42
CA TYR A 231 7.42 5.08 0.29
C TYR A 231 7.84 4.55 -1.09
#